data_AF-A0A8T6MGI2-F1
#
_entry.id   AF-A0A8T6MGI2-F1
#
_cell.length_a   1.000
_cell.length_b   1.000
_cell.length_c   1.000
_cell.angle_alpha   90.00
_cell.angle_beta   90.00
_cell.angle_gamma   90.00
#
_symmetry.space_group_name_H-M   'P 1'
#
loop_
_entity.id
_entity.type
_entity.pdbx_description
1 polymer ?
#
loop_
_entity_poly.entity_id
_entity_poly.type
_entity_poly.pdbx_seq_one_letter_code
_entity_poly.pdbx_strand_id
1 'polypeptide(L)'
;MPGIPIKPKTVFQWVAKAVSNPKYCKELLKLVYIDKENIVATDDYRLHVAPNSDNLEPGYYCPKTSDYLYPLDKYDYPDYKKLLSNVEGHSIQVKTTTLKEVNQIIRVCLNEGPEVNKKYLDDALCFCEGNIFYGKNENNLVKVITPKGIAIIMPMVK
;
A
#
# COMPACT_ATOMS: atom_id res chain seq x y z
N MET A 1 -17.20 -5.18 15.79
CA MET A 1 -15.91 -5.72 15.27
C MET A 1 -14.84 -4.65 15.42
N PRO A 2 -13.63 -4.98 15.90
CA PRO A 2 -12.54 -4.01 16.06
C PRO A 2 -12.10 -3.42 14.70
N GLY A 3 -11.65 -2.16 14.72
CA GLY A 3 -11.12 -1.47 13.55
C GLY A 3 -9.68 -1.89 13.23
N ILE A 4 -9.23 -1.61 12.00
CA ILE A 4 -7.80 -1.73 11.67
C ILE A 4 -7.02 -0.74 12.54
N PRO A 5 -5.92 -1.14 13.20
CA PRO A 5 -5.13 -0.24 14.04
C PRO A 5 -4.65 0.99 13.27
N ILE A 6 -4.78 2.18 13.88
CA ILE A 6 -4.33 3.45 13.28
C ILE A 6 -2.81 3.43 13.04
N LYS A 7 -2.07 2.97 14.04
CA LYS A 7 -0.63 2.71 13.97
C LYS A 7 -0.40 1.20 13.88
N PRO A 8 0.06 0.67 12.75
CA PRO A 8 0.33 -0.75 12.61
C PRO A 8 1.50 -1.17 13.50
N LYS A 9 1.39 -2.35 14.13
CA LYS A 9 2.48 -2.94 14.95
C LYS A 9 3.19 -4.08 14.22
N THR A 10 2.51 -4.69 13.25
CA THR A 10 3.01 -5.83 12.47
C THR A 10 3.02 -5.50 10.99
N VAL A 11 3.80 -6.28 10.23
CA VAL A 11 3.84 -6.21 8.76
C VAL A 11 2.45 -6.49 8.17
N PHE A 12 1.75 -7.50 8.69
CA PHE A 12 0.39 -7.79 8.27
C PHE A 12 -0.54 -6.59 8.46
N GLN A 13 -0.51 -5.94 9.64
CA GLN A 13 -1.33 -4.76 9.91
C GLN A 13 -0.97 -3.58 9.01
N TRP A 14 0.30 -3.43 8.65
CA TRP A 14 0.75 -2.42 7.68
C TRP A 14 0.16 -2.65 6.30
N VAL A 15 0.30 -3.87 5.78
CA VAL A 15 -0.22 -4.26 4.47
C VAL A 15 -1.74 -4.10 4.47
N ALA A 16 -2.42 -4.57 5.52
CA ALA A 16 -3.86 -4.44 5.69
C ALA A 16 -4.38 -3.00 5.64
N LYS A 17 -3.55 -1.97 5.86
CA LYS A 17 -3.98 -0.57 5.68
C LYS A 17 -4.34 -0.26 4.23
N ALA A 18 -3.77 -0.98 3.26
CA ALA A 18 -4.02 -0.78 1.84
C ALA A 18 -5.28 -1.49 1.32
N VAL A 19 -6.03 -2.24 2.14
CA VAL A 19 -7.31 -2.81 1.70
C VAL A 19 -8.35 -1.72 1.46
N SER A 20 -9.26 -2.00 0.52
CA SER A 20 -10.38 -1.13 0.20
C SER A 20 -11.36 -0.96 1.34
N ASN A 21 -12.10 0.16 1.31
CA ASN A 21 -13.28 0.30 2.13
C ASN A 21 -14.30 -0.80 1.78
N PRO A 22 -14.81 -1.58 2.76
CA PRO A 22 -15.73 -2.69 2.51
C PRO A 22 -17.02 -2.32 1.76
N LYS A 23 -17.41 -1.04 1.77
CA LYS A 23 -18.70 -0.58 1.24
C LYS A 23 -18.74 -0.39 -0.28
N TYR A 24 -17.60 -0.23 -0.96
CA TYR A 24 -17.60 0.25 -2.36
C TYR A 24 -16.71 -0.52 -3.34
N CYS A 25 -16.10 -1.63 -2.93
CA CYS A 25 -15.10 -2.33 -3.75
C CYS A 25 -15.39 -3.83 -3.89
N LYS A 26 -14.71 -4.46 -4.86
CA LYS A 26 -14.72 -5.91 -5.09
C LYS A 26 -14.31 -6.66 -3.81
N GLU A 27 -14.88 -7.83 -3.57
CA GLU A 27 -14.62 -8.59 -2.34
C GLU A 27 -13.14 -8.89 -2.12
N LEU A 28 -12.41 -9.25 -3.18
CA LEU A 28 -10.98 -9.55 -3.11
C LEU A 28 -10.14 -8.36 -2.59
N LEU A 29 -10.55 -7.12 -2.88
CA LEU A 29 -9.84 -5.91 -2.45
C LEU A 29 -10.08 -5.57 -0.97
N LYS A 30 -11.01 -6.27 -0.32
CA LYS A 30 -11.28 -6.17 1.12
C LYS A 30 -10.42 -7.12 1.94
N LEU A 31 -9.58 -7.93 1.28
CA LEU A 31 -8.81 -9.01 1.87
C LEU A 31 -7.32 -8.73 1.71
N VAL A 32 -6.52 -9.31 2.60
CA VAL A 32 -5.07 -9.39 2.42
C VAL A 32 -4.77 -10.67 1.65
N TYR A 33 -4.10 -10.53 0.52
CA TYR A 33 -3.61 -11.64 -0.29
C TYR A 33 -2.23 -12.05 0.20
N ILE A 34 -2.00 -13.35 0.37
CA ILE A 34 -0.70 -13.89 0.76
C ILE A 34 -0.32 -14.99 -0.22
N ASP A 35 0.86 -14.88 -0.83
CA ASP A 35 1.50 -15.97 -1.55
C ASP A 35 2.73 -16.50 -0.79
N LYS A 36 3.48 -17.40 -1.40
CA LYS A 36 4.68 -18.00 -0.77
C LYS A 36 5.77 -16.97 -0.46
N GLU A 37 5.78 -15.85 -1.17
CA GLU A 37 6.85 -14.86 -1.10
C GLU A 37 6.40 -13.59 -0.36
N ASN A 38 5.14 -13.16 -0.55
CA ASN A 38 4.69 -11.84 -0.14
C ASN A 38 3.29 -11.82 0.49
N ILE A 39 3.10 -10.82 1.34
CA ILE A 39 1.83 -10.33 1.89
C ILE A 39 1.48 -9.06 1.11
N VAL A 40 0.28 -9.02 0.54
CA VAL A 40 -0.14 -7.98 -0.42
C VAL A 40 -1.56 -7.49 -0.12
N ALA A 41 -1.77 -6.18 -0.23
CA ALA A 41 -3.10 -5.59 -0.24
C ALA A 41 -3.15 -4.34 -1.11
N THR A 42 -4.32 -4.09 -1.70
CA THR A 42 -4.54 -2.95 -2.59
C THR A 42 -5.99 -2.47 -2.54
N ASP A 43 -6.19 -1.18 -2.82
CA ASP A 43 -7.48 -0.53 -2.97
C ASP A 43 -7.68 0.12 -4.34
N ASP A 44 -7.00 -0.42 -5.36
CA ASP A 44 -6.83 0.12 -6.72
C ASP A 44 -6.00 1.42 -6.81
N TYR A 45 -5.94 2.24 -5.75
CA TYR A 45 -5.19 3.50 -5.74
C TYR A 45 -3.83 3.40 -5.07
N ARG A 46 -3.60 2.36 -4.29
CA ARG A 46 -2.31 2.03 -3.69
C ARG A 46 -2.15 0.54 -3.51
N LEU A 47 -0.91 0.12 -3.33
CA LEU A 47 -0.50 -1.27 -3.09
C LEU A 47 0.51 -1.27 -1.96
N HIS A 48 0.33 -2.13 -0.96
CA HIS A 48 1.38 -2.47 0.01
C HIS A 48 1.81 -3.92 -0.23
N VAL A 49 3.13 -4.15 -0.29
CA VAL A 49 3.76 -5.46 -0.45
C VAL A 49 4.83 -5.60 0.60
N ALA A 50 4.83 -6.72 1.31
CA ALA A 50 5.90 -7.06 2.25
C ALA A 50 6.25 -8.55 2.13
N PRO A 51 7.47 -8.98 2.49
CA PRO A 51 7.82 -10.39 2.50
C PRO A 51 6.91 -11.19 3.46
N ASN A 52 6.55 -12.41 3.07
CA ASN A 52 5.87 -13.38 3.92
C ASN A 52 6.86 -14.07 4.87
N SER A 53 7.55 -13.28 5.71
CA SER A 53 8.59 -13.76 6.63
C SER A 53 8.08 -14.74 7.70
N ASP A 54 6.79 -14.66 8.02
CA ASP A 54 6.14 -15.51 9.03
C ASP A 54 5.69 -16.87 8.44
N ASN A 55 5.95 -17.13 7.14
CA ASN A 55 5.54 -18.34 6.42
C ASN A 55 4.04 -18.64 6.58
N LEU A 56 3.20 -17.61 6.48
CA LEU A 56 1.75 -17.80 6.49
C LEU A 56 1.31 -18.61 5.27
N GLU A 57 0.32 -19.47 5.46
CA GLU A 57 -0.27 -20.27 4.39
C GLU A 57 -0.77 -19.38 3.25
N PRO A 58 -0.48 -19.71 1.97
CA PRO A 58 -0.97 -18.92 0.85
C PRO A 58 -2.50 -18.88 0.79
N GLY A 59 -3.09 -17.68 0.67
CA GLY A 59 -4.53 -17.49 0.65
C GLY A 59 -4.97 -16.06 0.92
N TYR A 60 -6.24 -15.90 1.28
CA TYR A 60 -6.86 -14.63 1.59
C TYR A 60 -7.18 -14.54 3.07
N TYR A 61 -6.81 -13.42 3.68
CA TYR A 61 -6.90 -13.19 5.10
C TYR A 61 -7.77 -11.99 5.44
N CYS A 62 -8.40 -12.05 6.61
CA CYS A 62 -9.14 -10.94 7.17
C CYS A 62 -8.17 -9.81 7.58
N PRO A 63 -8.28 -8.58 7.04
CA PRO A 63 -7.37 -7.48 7.38
C PRO A 63 -7.45 -7.02 8.84
N LYS A 64 -8.51 -7.40 9.56
CA LYS A 64 -8.77 -6.97 10.95
C LYS A 64 -8.26 -7.97 11.97
N THR A 65 -8.48 -9.26 11.73
CA THR A 65 -8.18 -10.34 12.68
C THR A 65 -6.95 -11.15 12.27
N SER A 66 -6.53 -11.06 11.02
CA SER A 66 -5.49 -11.92 10.42
C SER A 66 -5.90 -13.39 10.34
N ASP A 67 -7.19 -13.69 10.40
CA ASP A 67 -7.71 -15.05 10.19
C ASP A 67 -7.66 -15.41 8.71
N TYR A 68 -7.27 -16.64 8.40
CA TYR A 68 -7.39 -17.23 7.07
C TYR A 68 -8.87 -17.40 6.70
N LEU A 69 -9.26 -16.95 5.52
CA LEU A 69 -10.65 -17.00 5.05
C LEU A 69 -10.82 -17.89 3.83
N TYR A 70 -9.94 -17.76 2.83
CA TYR A 70 -10.10 -18.46 1.55
C TYR A 70 -8.77 -18.92 0.95
N PRO A 71 -8.75 -20.03 0.20
CA PRO A 71 -7.61 -20.43 -0.63
C PRO A 71 -7.39 -19.51 -1.84
N LEU A 72 -6.20 -19.59 -2.45
CA LEU A 72 -5.78 -18.76 -3.59
C LEU A 72 -6.66 -18.91 -4.84
N ASP A 73 -7.30 -20.06 -5.05
CA ASP A 73 -8.16 -20.34 -6.20
C ASP A 73 -9.55 -19.70 -6.09
N LYS A 74 -9.87 -19.06 -4.95
CA LYS A 74 -11.16 -18.41 -4.73
C LYS A 74 -11.36 -17.18 -5.62
N TYR A 75 -10.32 -16.41 -5.88
CA TYR A 75 -10.37 -15.17 -6.66
C TYR A 75 -9.14 -15.05 -7.57
N ASP A 76 -9.29 -14.37 -8.71
CA ASP A 76 -8.15 -13.95 -9.51
C ASP A 76 -7.57 -12.64 -8.93
N TYR A 77 -6.43 -12.73 -8.23
CA TYR A 77 -5.75 -11.54 -7.71
C TYR A 77 -4.94 -10.84 -8.82
N PRO A 78 -4.93 -9.49 -8.88
CA PRO A 78 -4.12 -8.77 -9.85
C PRO A 78 -2.63 -9.16 -9.78
N ASP A 79 -1.97 -9.22 -10.94
CA ASP A 79 -0.54 -9.48 -11.03
C ASP A 79 0.27 -8.27 -10.53
N TYR A 80 0.40 -8.18 -9.22
CA TYR A 80 1.08 -7.09 -8.53
C TYR A 80 2.60 -7.07 -8.80
N LYS A 81 3.19 -8.22 -9.16
CA LYS A 81 4.64 -8.33 -9.41
C LYS A 81 5.08 -7.47 -10.58
N LYS A 82 4.22 -7.31 -11.60
CA LYS A 82 4.44 -6.37 -12.72
C LYS A 82 4.56 -4.91 -12.27
N LEU A 83 3.94 -4.53 -11.16
CA LEU A 83 4.04 -3.17 -10.61
C LEU A 83 5.35 -2.95 -9.84
N LEU A 84 6.02 -4.02 -9.39
CA LEU A 84 7.24 -3.92 -8.60
C LEU A 84 8.49 -3.65 -9.45
N SER A 85 8.49 -4.10 -10.71
CA SER A 85 9.70 -4.24 -11.55
C SER A 85 10.20 -2.98 -12.26
N ASN A 86 9.48 -1.85 -12.26
CA ASN A 86 9.77 -0.74 -13.18
C ASN A 86 9.84 0.64 -12.51
N VAL A 87 10.56 0.79 -11.40
CA VAL A 87 10.74 2.12 -10.80
C VAL A 87 12.22 2.34 -10.50
N GLU A 88 12.89 3.07 -11.39
CA GLU A 88 14.22 3.64 -11.10
C GLU A 88 14.09 4.60 -9.92
N GLY A 89 14.53 4.16 -8.74
CA GLY A 89 14.38 4.93 -7.52
C GLY A 89 15.51 5.94 -7.37
N HIS A 90 15.19 7.22 -7.27
CA HIS A 90 16.11 8.20 -6.71
C HIS A 90 15.93 8.23 -5.19
N SER A 91 17.04 8.20 -4.44
CA SER A 91 16.99 8.42 -3.00
C SER A 91 16.78 9.90 -2.74
N ILE A 92 15.62 10.28 -2.18
CA ILE A 92 15.36 11.67 -1.84
C ILE A 92 14.73 11.75 -0.45
N GLN A 93 15.23 12.65 0.40
CA GLN A 93 14.52 12.98 1.63
C GLN A 93 13.21 13.68 1.25
N VAL A 94 12.06 13.06 1.55
CA VAL A 94 10.76 13.64 1.21
C VAL A 94 10.51 14.84 2.11
N LYS A 95 10.37 16.02 1.50
CA LYS A 95 9.68 17.16 2.11
C LYS A 95 8.28 17.18 1.53
N THR A 96 7.26 17.10 2.39
CA THR A 96 5.87 17.23 1.98
C THR A 96 5.42 18.66 2.14
N THR A 97 4.86 19.23 1.07
CA THR A 97 4.11 20.49 1.17
C THR A 97 2.63 20.16 1.01
N THR A 98 1.82 20.48 2.03
CA THR A 98 0.36 20.38 1.96
C THR A 98 -0.16 21.41 0.98
N LEU A 99 -0.82 20.95 -0.09
CA LEU A 99 -1.29 21.84 -1.15
C LEU A 99 -2.72 22.33 -0.88
N LYS A 100 -3.65 21.42 -0.64
CA LYS A 100 -5.09 21.72 -0.53
C LYS A 100 -5.88 20.52 -0.01
N GLU A 101 -7.02 20.79 0.62
CA GLU A 101 -8.08 19.80 0.84
C GLU A 101 -9.11 19.91 -0.29
N VAL A 102 -9.35 18.81 -1.02
CA VAL A 102 -10.36 18.72 -2.08
C VAL A 102 -11.22 17.50 -1.79
N ASN A 103 -12.54 17.67 -1.63
CA ASN A 103 -13.47 16.59 -1.33
C ASN A 103 -13.03 15.72 -0.14
N GLN A 104 -12.57 16.33 0.96
CA GLN A 104 -12.05 15.66 2.16
C GLN A 104 -10.76 14.83 1.94
N ILE A 105 -10.13 14.95 0.77
CA ILE A 105 -8.83 14.37 0.49
C ILE A 105 -7.77 15.46 0.59
N ILE A 106 -6.81 15.26 1.49
CA ILE A 106 -5.65 16.14 1.62
C ILE A 106 -4.61 15.71 0.58
N ARG A 107 -4.21 16.64 -0.29
CA ARG A 107 -3.16 16.43 -1.30
C ARG A 107 -1.83 16.97 -0.81
N VAL A 108 -0.77 16.18 -1.01
CA VAL A 108 0.61 16.59 -0.72
C VAL A 108 1.47 16.45 -1.96
N CYS A 109 2.36 17.41 -2.15
CA CYS A 109 3.39 17.35 -3.17
C CYS A 109 4.70 16.81 -2.58
N LEU A 110 5.37 15.91 -3.31
CA LEU A 110 6.66 15.33 -2.93
C LEU A 110 7.79 16.09 -3.64
N ASN A 111 8.45 17.04 -2.98
CA ASN A 111 9.60 17.80 -3.54
C ASN A 111 9.35 18.31 -4.98
N GLU A 112 8.23 19.02 -5.23
CA GLU A 112 7.79 19.50 -6.56
C GLU A 112 7.37 18.40 -7.56
N GLY A 113 7.28 17.16 -7.09
CA GLY A 113 6.88 15.98 -7.85
C GLY A 113 5.37 15.77 -7.96
N PRO A 114 4.91 14.50 -8.04
CA PRO A 114 3.49 14.19 -8.20
C PRO A 114 2.72 14.53 -6.92
N GLU A 115 1.46 14.91 -7.08
CA GLU A 115 0.54 15.07 -5.97
C GLU A 115 0.01 13.68 -5.57
N VAL A 116 0.03 13.37 -4.28
CA VAL A 116 -0.55 12.12 -3.76
C VAL A 116 -1.55 12.39 -2.65
N ASN A 117 -2.41 11.42 -2.41
CA ASN A 117 -3.28 11.43 -1.24
C ASN A 117 -2.41 11.30 0.04
N LYS A 118 -2.50 12.31 0.92
CA LYS A 118 -1.72 12.35 2.17
C LYS A 118 -1.95 11.12 3.03
N LYS A 119 -3.19 10.63 3.13
CA LYS A 119 -3.50 9.45 3.94
C LYS A 119 -2.74 8.23 3.42
N TYR A 120 -2.69 8.04 2.11
CA TYR A 120 -1.97 6.91 1.50
C TYR A 120 -0.47 7.01 1.75
N LEU A 121 0.08 8.22 1.66
CA LEU A 121 1.47 8.47 1.98
C LEU A 121 1.75 8.20 3.47
N ASP A 122 0.96 8.76 4.39
CA ASP A 122 1.12 8.54 5.83
C ASP A 122 1.05 7.04 6.19
N ASP A 123 0.13 6.30 5.57
CA ASP A 123 -0.02 4.86 5.77
C ASP A 123 1.21 4.07 5.27
N ALA A 124 1.74 4.43 4.10
CA ALA A 124 2.96 3.85 3.56
C ALA A 124 4.18 4.13 4.46
N LEU A 125 4.25 5.32 5.05
CA LEU A 125 5.38 5.79 5.87
C LEU A 125 5.31 5.38 7.34
N CYS A 126 4.28 4.64 7.76
CA CYS A 126 4.09 4.26 9.18
C CYS A 126 5.29 3.54 9.82
N PHE A 127 6.15 2.88 9.04
CA PHE A 127 7.38 2.21 9.49
C PHE A 127 8.68 2.88 9.03
N CYS A 128 8.60 4.06 8.40
CA CYS A 128 9.77 4.78 7.91
C CYS A 128 10.19 5.86 8.91
N GLU A 129 11.31 5.65 9.58
CA GLU A 129 12.06 6.69 10.26
C GLU A 129 13.22 7.13 9.34
N GLY A 130 12.95 7.89 8.27
CA GLY A 130 14.03 8.41 7.43
C GLY A 130 13.73 8.62 5.95
N ASN A 131 14.76 8.42 5.12
CA ASN A 131 14.75 8.67 3.68
C ASN A 131 13.78 7.75 2.96
N ILE A 132 13.02 8.32 2.01
CA ILE A 132 12.05 7.61 1.21
C ILE A 132 12.58 7.54 -0.21
N PHE A 133 12.72 6.33 -0.75
CA PHE A 133 13.08 6.17 -2.14
C PHE A 133 11.80 6.23 -2.95
N TYR A 134 11.66 7.30 -3.73
CA TYR A 134 10.60 7.37 -4.72
C TYR A 134 11.21 7.53 -6.10
N GLY A 135 10.70 6.73 -7.03
CA GLY A 135 10.93 6.90 -8.45
C GLY A 135 9.58 7.09 -9.13
N LYS A 136 9.60 7.77 -10.27
CA LYS A 136 8.47 7.82 -11.18
C LYS A 136 8.70 6.76 -12.24
N ASN A 137 7.64 6.08 -12.65
CA ASN A 137 7.63 5.38 -13.93
C ASN A 137 6.87 6.21 -14.97
N GLU A 138 6.72 5.66 -16.18
CA GLU A 138 5.94 6.28 -17.25
C GLU A 138 4.50 6.66 -16.82
N ASN A 139 3.97 5.97 -15.80
CA ASN A 139 2.63 6.20 -15.23
C ASN A 139 2.64 7.14 -14.02
N ASN A 140 3.75 7.81 -13.71
CA ASN A 140 3.93 8.70 -12.54
C ASN A 140 3.60 8.05 -11.18
N LEU A 141 3.66 6.72 -11.07
CA LEU A 141 3.46 6.02 -9.80
C LEU A 141 4.53 6.42 -8.78
N VAL A 142 4.14 6.58 -7.52
CA VAL A 142 5.05 6.82 -6.41
C VAL A 142 5.34 5.50 -5.72
N LYS A 143 6.56 4.98 -5.88
CA LYS A 143 7.06 3.86 -5.07
C LYS A 143 7.65 4.41 -3.77
N VAL A 144 7.42 3.72 -2.67
CA VAL A 144 7.97 4.00 -1.35
C VAL A 144 8.62 2.72 -0.85
N ILE A 145 9.94 2.74 -0.65
CA ILE A 145 10.67 1.60 -0.11
C ILE A 145 10.87 1.81 1.39
N THR A 146 10.44 0.83 2.18
CA THR A 146 10.53 0.82 3.64
C THR A 146 11.35 -0.39 4.10
N PRO A 147 11.86 -0.41 5.35
CA PRO A 147 12.50 -1.61 5.91
C PRO A 147 11.57 -2.83 6.00
N LYS A 148 10.25 -2.64 5.91
CA LYS A 148 9.25 -3.70 6.03
C LYS A 148 8.69 -4.17 4.68
N GLY A 149 8.94 -3.45 3.60
CA GLY A 149 8.32 -3.72 2.31
C GLY A 149 8.23 -2.50 1.41
N ILE A 150 7.46 -2.64 0.33
CA ILE A 150 7.26 -1.65 -0.72
C ILE A 150 5.81 -1.19 -0.69
N ALA A 151 5.60 0.12 -0.76
CA ALA A 151 4.29 0.69 -1.08
C ALA A 151 4.34 1.37 -2.46
N ILE A 152 3.24 1.30 -3.20
CA ILE A 152 3.03 2.03 -4.45
C ILE A 152 1.77 2.87 -4.28
N ILE A 153 1.83 4.14 -4.68
CA ILE A 153 0.73 5.09 -4.56
C ILE A 153 0.48 5.71 -5.93
N MET A 154 -0.77 5.67 -6.39
CA MET A 154 -1.17 6.37 -7.60
C MET A 154 -1.11 7.89 -7.41
N PRO A 155 -0.58 8.64 -8.39
CA PRO A 155 -0.65 10.09 -8.36
C PRO A 155 -2.09 10.55 -8.53
N MET A 156 -2.41 11.69 -7.90
CA MET A 156 -3.67 12.39 -8.12
C MET A 156 -3.59 13.11 -9.46
N VAL A 157 -4.54 12.84 -10.36
CA VAL A 157 -4.66 13.58 -11.62
C VAL A 157 -5.05 15.04 -11.29
N LYS A 158 -4.35 15.98 -11.93
CA LYS A 158 -4.63 17.42 -11.79
C LYS A 158 -5.94 17.81 -12.45
#